data_AF-A0A3P7IM17-F1
#
_entry.id   AF-A0A3P7IM17-F1
#
_cell.length_a   1.000
_cell.length_b   1.000
_cell.length_c   1.000
_cell.angle_alpha   90.00
_cell.angle_beta   90.00
_cell.angle_gamma   90.00
#
_symmetry.space_group_name_H-M   'P 1'
#
loop_
_entity.id
_entity.type
_entity.pdbx_description
1 polymer ?
#
loop_
_entity_poly.entity_id
_entity_poly.type
_entity_poly.pdbx_seq_one_letter_code
_entity_poly.pdbx_strand_id
1 'polypeptide(L)'
;MELDESIQEDFGSTQLSGKYRAFAPVLPSPSNARYQSRTERGIITQESQGQLFVKNSATGGSINVEMLSPLPSEKYAVDKASNIIDAKFERMASFAAACREANAEISVWSIPVPGSTDSEYVYGEIIHDLSEGSPSGDQTLSLLIDDENGTVIKLDLSRLSEVSVFPGQHFYFSS
;
A
#
# COMPACT_ATOMS: atom_id res chain seq x y z
N MET A 1 -53.21 18.76 -2.31
CA MET A 1 -53.32 17.65 -3.28
C MET A 1 -52.25 17.95 -4.31
N GLU A 2 -51.02 17.51 -4.06
CA GLU A 2 -49.87 17.77 -4.91
C GLU A 2 -49.74 16.60 -5.89
N LEU A 3 -49.71 16.92 -7.19
CA LEU A 3 -49.40 15.96 -8.24
C LEU A 3 -47.89 15.71 -8.22
N ASP A 4 -47.49 14.50 -7.83
CA ASP A 4 -46.14 13.98 -8.08
C ASP A 4 -46.01 13.76 -9.60
N GLU A 5 -45.34 14.70 -10.29
CA GLU A 5 -44.95 14.52 -11.69
C GLU A 5 -43.79 13.51 -11.75
N SER A 6 -44.14 12.23 -11.90
CA SER A 6 -43.17 11.19 -12.25
C SER A 6 -42.70 11.41 -13.70
N ILE A 7 -41.52 12.01 -13.88
CA ILE A 7 -40.88 12.11 -15.19
C ILE A 7 -40.36 10.72 -15.57
N GLN A 8 -41.03 10.10 -16.55
CA GLN A 8 -40.62 8.84 -17.14
C GLN A 8 -39.68 9.14 -18.32
N GLU A 9 -38.37 9.14 -18.07
CA GLU A 9 -37.39 9.24 -19.15
C GLU A 9 -37.22 7.87 -19.82
N ASP A 10 -37.64 7.79 -21.08
CA ASP A 10 -37.49 6.62 -21.94
C ASP A 10 -36.05 6.55 -22.47
N PHE A 11 -35.16 5.96 -21.66
CA PHE A 11 -33.85 5.52 -22.12
C PHE A 11 -34.06 4.26 -22.95
N GLY A 12 -34.17 4.42 -24.27
CA GLY A 12 -34.23 3.33 -25.24
C GLY A 12 -33.10 2.32 -25.05
N SER A 13 -33.36 1.32 -24.21
CA SER A 13 -32.56 0.13 -23.92
C SER A 13 -33.30 -0.61 -22.80
N THR A 14 -34.07 -1.63 -23.17
CA THR A 14 -34.59 -2.74 -22.34
C THR A 14 -34.32 -2.59 -20.84
N GLN A 15 -35.31 -2.03 -20.14
CA GLN A 15 -35.28 -1.54 -18.76
C GLN A 15 -34.95 -2.63 -17.73
N LEU A 16 -33.80 -2.48 -17.07
CA LEU A 16 -33.69 -2.71 -15.63
C LEU A 16 -34.39 -1.54 -14.93
N SER A 17 -35.67 -1.68 -14.60
CA SER A 17 -36.41 -0.67 -13.81
C SER A 17 -36.09 -0.83 -12.32
N GLY A 18 -35.08 -0.13 -11.84
CA GLY A 18 -34.79 0.02 -10.41
C GLY A 18 -35.18 1.42 -9.94
N LYS A 19 -35.82 1.53 -8.77
CA LYS A 19 -35.96 2.83 -8.07
C LYS A 19 -34.59 3.23 -7.51
N TYR A 20 -33.73 3.78 -8.34
CA TYR A 20 -32.53 4.46 -7.87
C TYR A 20 -32.98 5.82 -7.33
N ARG A 21 -32.74 6.11 -6.04
CA ARG A 21 -32.57 7.51 -5.62
C ARG A 21 -31.38 7.99 -6.44
N ALA A 22 -31.62 8.84 -7.43
CA ALA A 22 -30.59 9.39 -8.29
C ALA A 22 -29.59 10.18 -7.44
N PHE A 23 -28.56 9.51 -6.93
CA PHE A 23 -27.32 10.16 -6.54
C PHE A 23 -26.55 10.46 -7.82
N ALA A 24 -27.07 11.41 -8.62
CA ALA A 24 -26.25 12.17 -9.53
C ALA A 24 -25.87 13.44 -8.74
N PRO A 25 -24.71 13.47 -8.04
CA PRO A 25 -24.36 14.60 -7.18
C PRO A 25 -24.03 15.88 -7.99
N VAL A 26 -24.14 15.85 -9.32
CA VAL A 26 -23.78 16.97 -10.18
C VAL A 26 -24.86 17.16 -11.25
N LEU A 27 -25.61 18.25 -11.14
CA LEU A 27 -26.53 18.69 -12.18
C LEU A 27 -25.77 18.90 -13.51
N PRO A 28 -26.41 18.67 -14.66
CA PRO A 28 -25.80 18.97 -15.96
C PRO A 28 -25.32 20.42 -16.01
N SER A 29 -24.04 20.61 -16.31
CA SER A 29 -23.42 21.92 -16.47
C SER A 29 -22.38 21.86 -17.59
N PRO A 30 -22.00 23.00 -18.19
CA PRO A 30 -20.93 23.03 -19.19
C PRO A 30 -19.63 22.37 -18.68
N SER A 31 -19.36 22.47 -17.38
CA SER A 31 -18.17 21.92 -16.71
C SER A 31 -18.16 20.39 -16.62
N ASN A 32 -19.31 19.71 -16.70
CA ASN A 32 -19.38 18.24 -16.69
C ASN A 32 -19.83 17.63 -18.02
N ALA A 33 -19.98 18.43 -19.09
CA ALA A 33 -20.49 18.01 -20.37
C ALA A 33 -19.74 16.79 -20.97
N ARG A 34 -18.40 16.78 -20.91
CA ARG A 34 -17.58 15.64 -21.39
C ARG A 34 -17.83 14.35 -20.62
N TYR A 35 -18.04 14.46 -19.30
CA TYR A 35 -18.36 13.31 -18.46
C TYR A 35 -19.77 12.78 -18.76
N GLN A 36 -20.73 13.67 -19.01
CA GLN A 36 -22.10 13.31 -19.36
C GLN A 36 -22.19 12.65 -20.75
N SER A 37 -21.40 13.12 -21.71
CA SER A 37 -21.36 12.64 -23.09
C SER A 37 -20.48 11.41 -23.31
N ARG A 38 -19.90 10.81 -22.26
CA ARG A 38 -18.99 9.68 -22.41
C ARG A 38 -19.70 8.45 -22.95
N THR A 39 -19.05 7.75 -23.87
CA THR A 39 -19.59 6.54 -24.52
C THR A 39 -19.20 5.27 -23.77
N GLU A 40 -18.15 5.30 -22.96
CA GLU A 40 -17.70 4.16 -22.14
C GLU A 40 -18.58 3.87 -20.91
N ARG A 41 -19.81 4.39 -20.86
CA ARG A 41 -20.73 4.16 -19.76
C ARG A 41 -21.05 2.67 -19.65
N GLY A 42 -20.65 2.05 -18.53
CA GLY A 42 -20.89 0.64 -18.26
C GLY A 42 -19.89 -0.32 -18.91
N ILE A 43 -18.82 0.19 -19.53
CA ILE A 43 -17.72 -0.66 -20.00
C ILE A 43 -16.89 -1.12 -18.79
N ILE A 44 -16.74 -2.44 -18.65
CA ILE A 44 -15.87 -3.06 -17.64
C ILE A 44 -14.44 -3.02 -18.18
N THR A 45 -13.55 -2.29 -17.52
CA THR A 45 -12.14 -2.13 -17.94
C THR A 45 -11.19 -3.14 -17.32
N GLN A 46 -11.59 -3.77 -16.22
CA GLN A 46 -10.83 -4.80 -15.52
C GLN A 46 -11.80 -5.76 -14.84
N GLU A 47 -11.60 -7.06 -15.03
CA GLU A 47 -12.31 -8.12 -14.32
C GLU A 47 -11.30 -8.86 -13.45
N SER A 48 -11.59 -8.96 -12.15
CA SER A 48 -10.90 -9.89 -11.26
C SER A 48 -11.83 -11.07 -10.99
N GLN A 49 -11.36 -12.29 -11.24
CA GLN A 49 -12.13 -13.48 -10.89
C GLN A 49 -12.16 -13.62 -9.37
N GLY A 50 -13.31 -13.27 -8.79
CA GLY A 50 -13.72 -13.63 -7.45
C GLY A 50 -15.12 -14.22 -7.53
N GLN A 51 -15.53 -14.97 -6.50
CA GLN A 51 -16.89 -15.48 -6.39
C GLN A 51 -17.85 -14.30 -6.12
N LEU A 52 -18.26 -13.57 -7.16
CA LEU A 52 -19.41 -12.68 -7.08
C LEU A 52 -20.55 -13.23 -7.94
N PHE A 53 -21.74 -12.70 -7.67
CA PHE A 53 -23.03 -12.95 -8.32
C PHE A 53 -23.99 -13.93 -7.63
N VAL A 54 -24.30 -13.68 -6.36
CA VAL A 54 -25.74 -13.47 -6.09
C VAL A 54 -26.12 -12.28 -6.94
N LYS A 55 -27.06 -12.45 -7.88
CA LYS A 55 -27.59 -11.36 -8.70
C LYS A 55 -27.85 -10.15 -7.80
N ASN A 56 -27.56 -8.95 -8.32
CA ASN A 56 -27.63 -7.66 -7.64
C ASN A 56 -29.07 -7.32 -7.20
N SER A 57 -29.59 -8.13 -6.28
CA SER A 57 -30.95 -8.18 -5.76
C SER A 57 -30.92 -8.61 -4.29
N ALA A 58 -29.79 -8.47 -3.61
CA ALA A 58 -29.70 -8.69 -2.17
C ALA A 58 -30.53 -7.61 -1.48
N THR A 59 -31.79 -7.94 -1.18
CA THR A 59 -32.66 -7.19 -0.29
C THR A 59 -31.97 -7.04 1.06
N GLY A 60 -31.84 -5.80 1.51
CA GLY A 60 -31.04 -5.37 2.65
C GLY A 60 -31.08 -6.34 3.83
N GLY A 61 -29.99 -7.10 3.97
CA GLY A 61 -29.64 -7.82 5.18
C GLY A 61 -28.81 -6.93 6.09
N SER A 62 -28.60 -7.36 7.33
CA SER A 62 -27.67 -6.69 8.24
C SER A 62 -26.24 -6.85 7.70
N ILE A 63 -25.58 -5.72 7.44
CA ILE A 63 -24.16 -5.67 7.08
C ILE A 63 -23.40 -5.39 8.37
N ASN A 64 -22.48 -6.26 8.75
CA ASN A 64 -21.51 -5.97 9.80
C ASN A 64 -20.23 -5.45 9.16
N VAL A 65 -19.88 -4.21 9.46
CA VAL A 65 -18.60 -3.60 9.05
C VAL A 65 -17.76 -3.48 10.30
N GLU A 66 -16.71 -4.31 10.38
CA GLU A 66 -15.75 -4.26 11.48
C GLU A 66 -14.50 -3.52 11.04
N MET A 67 -14.09 -2.53 11.82
CA MET A 67 -12.81 -1.87 11.65
C MET A 67 -11.75 -2.69 12.38
N LEU A 68 -10.91 -3.42 11.63
CA LEU A 68 -9.89 -4.30 12.19
C LEU A 68 -8.68 -3.54 12.76
N SER A 69 -8.55 -2.25 12.47
CA SER A 69 -7.44 -1.42 12.91
C SER A 69 -7.92 -0.24 13.77
N PRO A 70 -7.19 0.13 14.84
CA PRO A 70 -7.49 1.33 15.59
C PRO A 70 -7.36 2.57 14.69
N LEU A 71 -8.18 3.59 14.94
CA LEU A 71 -8.03 4.90 14.29
C LEU A 71 -6.62 5.42 14.59
N PRO A 72 -5.85 5.85 13.57
CA PRO A 72 -4.53 6.40 13.81
C PRO A 72 -4.68 7.66 14.66
N SER A 73 -4.09 7.65 15.86
CA SER A 73 -3.95 8.87 16.66
C SER A 73 -3.11 9.86 15.85
N GLU A 74 -3.60 11.09 15.66
CA GLU A 74 -2.85 12.19 15.06
C GLU A 74 -1.44 12.28 15.67
N LYS A 75 -0.41 11.82 14.96
CA LYS A 75 0.95 11.78 15.51
C LYS A 75 1.94 12.65 14.72
N TYR A 76 1.84 12.69 13.40
CA TYR A 76 2.95 13.24 12.62
C TYR A 76 3.02 14.77 12.49
N ALA A 77 1.98 15.54 12.86
CA ALA A 77 1.98 16.99 12.64
C ALA A 77 2.91 17.78 13.59
N VAL A 78 3.34 17.18 14.71
CA VAL A 78 4.19 17.82 15.74
C VAL A 78 5.25 16.86 16.30
N ASP A 79 5.49 15.72 15.64
CA ASP A 79 6.43 14.72 16.15
C ASP A 79 7.86 15.23 16.13
N LYS A 80 8.54 15.10 17.28
CA LYS A 80 9.98 15.36 17.37
C LYS A 80 10.72 14.30 16.55
N ALA A 81 11.83 14.68 15.92
CA ALA A 81 12.67 13.75 15.18
C ALA A 81 13.06 12.51 16.00
N SER A 82 13.27 12.67 17.32
CA SER A 82 13.51 11.56 18.25
C SER A 82 12.39 10.52 18.24
N ASN A 83 11.12 10.95 18.29
CA ASN A 83 9.98 10.04 18.30
C ASN A 83 9.89 9.24 17.00
N ILE A 84 10.24 9.87 15.88
CA ILE A 84 10.25 9.24 14.56
C ILE A 84 11.37 8.20 14.50
N ILE A 85 12.55 8.54 15.03
CA ILE A 85 13.70 7.63 15.11
C ILE A 85 13.35 6.42 15.99
N ASP A 86 12.83 6.64 17.19
CA ASP A 86 12.44 5.57 18.12
C ASP A 86 11.40 4.64 17.49
N ALA A 87 10.36 5.20 16.87
CA ALA A 87 9.31 4.44 16.19
C ALA A 87 9.81 3.67 14.95
N LYS A 88 10.93 4.12 14.36
CA LYS A 88 11.57 3.44 13.23
C LYS A 88 12.37 2.24 13.73
N PHE A 89 13.20 2.43 14.74
CA PHE A 89 13.98 1.36 15.36
C PHE A 89 13.09 0.30 16.02
N GLU A 90 12.00 0.69 16.70
CA GLU A 90 11.03 -0.25 17.26
C GLU A 90 10.41 -1.17 16.19
N ARG A 91 10.08 -0.59 15.03
CA ARG A 91 9.53 -1.32 13.89
C ARG A 91 10.54 -2.27 13.26
N MET A 92 11.80 -1.84 13.14
CA MET A 92 12.89 -2.64 12.60
C MET A 92 13.25 -3.81 13.54
N ALA A 93 13.29 -3.58 14.85
CA ALA A 93 13.48 -4.61 15.86
C ALA A 93 12.33 -5.63 15.89
N SER A 94 11.08 -5.16 15.75
CA SER A 94 9.90 -6.05 15.66
C SER A 94 9.96 -6.96 14.42
N PHE A 95 10.40 -6.41 13.28
CA PHE A 95 10.64 -7.18 12.07
C PHE A 95 11.74 -8.23 12.26
N ALA A 96 12.86 -7.87 12.89
CA ALA A 96 13.97 -8.78 13.17
C ALA A 96 13.54 -9.92 14.10
N ALA A 97 12.72 -9.63 15.11
CA ALA A 97 12.16 -10.65 16.00
C ALA A 97 11.28 -11.65 15.23
N ALA A 98 10.39 -11.15 14.35
CA ALA A 98 9.52 -11.99 13.54
C ALA A 98 10.31 -12.85 12.53
N CYS A 99 11.35 -12.29 11.89
CA CYS A 99 12.21 -13.04 10.98
C CYS A 99 12.96 -14.17 11.70
N ARG A 100 13.46 -13.90 12.91
CA ARG A 100 14.14 -14.91 13.72
C ARG A 100 13.19 -16.02 14.20
N GLU A 101 11.95 -15.67 14.55
CA GLU A 101 10.93 -16.66 14.92
C GLU A 101 10.57 -17.56 13.73
N ALA A 102 10.50 -17.00 12.52
CA ALA A 102 10.20 -17.74 11.30
C ALA A 102 11.37 -18.58 10.76
N ASN A 103 12.61 -18.21 11.05
CA ASN A 103 13.83 -18.81 10.47
C ASN A 103 14.81 -19.23 11.57
N ALA A 104 14.83 -20.52 11.92
CA ALA A 104 15.61 -21.06 13.04
C ALA A 104 17.13 -21.02 12.82
N GLU A 105 17.58 -20.86 11.58
CA GLU A 105 18.99 -20.68 11.21
C GLU A 105 19.57 -19.35 11.68
N ILE A 106 18.70 -18.36 11.94
CA ILE A 106 19.11 -17.04 12.44
C ILE A 106 19.26 -17.13 13.95
N SER A 107 20.45 -17.45 14.42
CA SER A 107 20.72 -17.50 15.87
C SER A 107 21.02 -16.11 16.45
N VAL A 108 21.73 -15.27 15.70
CA VAL A 108 22.16 -13.94 16.10
C VAL A 108 22.15 -13.00 14.88
N TRP A 109 21.85 -11.73 15.13
CA TRP A 109 22.02 -10.66 14.16
C TRP A 109 23.38 -10.02 14.34
N SER A 110 24.07 -9.74 13.23
CA SER A 110 25.41 -9.19 13.22
C SER A 110 25.44 -7.79 12.61
N ILE A 111 26.47 -7.04 13.01
CA ILE A 111 26.84 -5.79 12.34
C ILE A 111 27.99 -6.14 11.39
N PRO A 112 27.83 -5.97 10.07
CA PRO A 112 28.83 -6.38 9.11
C PRO A 112 30.13 -5.61 9.30
N VAL A 113 31.23 -6.35 9.46
CA VAL A 113 32.57 -5.79 9.66
C VAL A 113 33.33 -5.79 8.34
N PRO A 114 33.94 -4.66 7.91
CA PRO A 114 34.72 -4.61 6.68
C PRO A 114 35.82 -5.67 6.64
N GLY A 115 35.83 -6.49 5.59
CA GLY A 115 36.83 -7.55 5.39
C GLY A 115 36.53 -8.86 6.12
N SER A 116 35.36 -8.99 6.77
CA SER A 116 34.88 -10.29 7.25
C SER A 116 34.65 -11.24 6.06
N THR A 117 34.98 -12.52 6.26
CA THR A 117 34.68 -13.61 5.32
C THR A 117 33.59 -14.54 5.86
N ASP A 118 33.11 -14.28 7.07
CA ASP A 118 32.12 -15.10 7.73
C ASP A 118 30.73 -14.76 7.19
N SER A 119 29.91 -15.80 7.01
CA SER A 119 28.52 -15.60 6.64
C SER A 119 27.71 -15.18 7.86
N GLU A 120 27.17 -13.97 7.80
CA GLU A 120 26.52 -13.31 8.92
C GLU A 120 25.12 -12.85 8.50
N TYR A 121 24.16 -12.94 9.43
CA TYR A 121 22.81 -12.43 9.19
C TYR A 121 22.73 -10.97 9.59
N VAL A 122 22.35 -10.12 8.64
CA VAL A 122 22.21 -8.67 8.83
C VAL A 122 20.79 -8.26 8.46
N TYR A 123 20.21 -7.35 9.24
CA TYR A 123 18.91 -6.76 8.94
C TYR A 123 18.98 -5.23 8.98
N GLY A 124 18.02 -4.59 8.32
CA GLY A 124 17.92 -3.15 8.30
C GLY A 124 16.75 -2.64 7.46
N GLU A 125 16.74 -1.34 7.20
CA GLU A 125 15.79 -0.70 6.29
C GLU A 125 16.48 -0.29 4.98
N ILE A 126 15.86 -0.61 3.85
CA ILE A 126 16.30 -0.16 2.54
C ILE A 126 16.13 1.37 2.47
N ILE A 127 17.22 2.07 2.23
CA ILE A 127 17.25 3.51 1.96
C ILE A 127 17.83 3.75 0.57
N HIS A 128 17.37 4.84 -0.06
CA HIS A 128 17.94 5.29 -1.31
C HIS A 128 19.08 6.26 -1.03
N ASP A 129 20.21 6.11 -1.73
CA ASP A 129 21.28 7.11 -1.70
C ASP A 129 20.76 8.39 -2.40
N LEU A 130 20.37 9.39 -1.62
CA LEU A 130 19.85 10.67 -2.13
C LEU A 130 20.96 11.56 -2.71
N SER A 131 22.24 11.16 -2.59
CA SER A 131 23.36 11.95 -3.12
C SER A 131 23.39 11.99 -4.64
N GLU A 132 22.80 11.00 -5.32
CA GLU A 132 22.70 10.95 -6.77
C GLU A 132 21.23 11.04 -7.20
N GLY A 133 20.80 12.22 -7.67
CA GLY A 133 19.42 12.54 -8.09
C GLY A 133 18.88 11.78 -9.30
N SER A 134 19.32 10.55 -9.52
CA SER A 134 18.85 9.64 -10.57
C SER A 134 17.70 8.74 -10.08
N PRO A 135 16.74 8.39 -10.95
CA PRO A 135 15.68 7.45 -10.62
C PRO A 135 16.30 6.10 -10.19
N SER A 136 15.72 5.54 -9.14
CA SER A 136 16.10 4.28 -8.49
C SER A 136 16.36 3.15 -9.48
N GLY A 137 17.63 2.88 -9.74
CA GLY A 137 18.10 1.63 -10.32
C GLY A 137 18.77 0.78 -9.23
N ASP A 138 18.92 -0.51 -9.47
CA ASP A 138 19.41 -1.49 -8.48
C ASP A 138 20.80 -1.15 -7.89
N GLN A 139 21.53 -0.18 -8.47
CA GLN A 139 22.88 0.23 -8.06
C GLN A 139 22.93 1.34 -6.99
N THR A 140 21.79 1.90 -6.56
CA THR A 140 21.76 3.04 -5.60
C THR A 140 21.18 2.69 -4.23
N LEU A 141 20.99 1.39 -3.95
CA LEU A 141 20.36 0.94 -2.71
C LEU A 141 21.38 0.76 -1.60
N SER A 142 21.01 1.27 -0.43
CA SER A 142 21.76 1.08 0.81
C SER A 142 20.85 0.53 1.90
N LEU A 143 21.44 -0.10 2.90
CA LEU A 143 20.74 -0.60 4.07
C LEU A 143 21.15 0.23 5.28
N LEU A 144 20.17 0.82 5.95
CA LEU A 144 20.33 1.40 7.28
C LEU A 144 20.23 0.27 8.31
N ILE A 145 21.28 0.06 9.08
CA ILE A 145 21.37 -1.00 10.10
C ILE A 145 20.78 -0.50 11.42
N ASP A 146 20.19 -1.42 12.17
CA ASP A 146 19.78 -1.23 13.55
C ASP A 146 20.98 -1.22 14.51
N ASP A 147 21.78 -0.16 14.47
CA ASP A 147 22.87 0.06 15.41
C ASP A 147 22.81 1.47 16.02
N GLU A 148 23.56 1.67 17.12
CA GLU A 148 23.59 2.95 17.84
C GLU A 148 24.16 4.11 16.98
N ASN A 149 24.88 3.77 15.91
CA ASN A 149 25.57 4.74 15.05
C ASN A 149 24.77 5.13 13.81
N GLY A 150 23.66 4.45 13.52
CA GLY A 150 22.90 4.62 12.27
C GLY A 150 23.72 4.26 11.04
N THR A 151 24.45 3.15 11.10
CA THR A 151 25.35 2.69 10.03
C THR A 151 24.58 2.42 8.75
N VAL A 152 25.13 2.91 7.64
CA VAL A 152 24.59 2.70 6.29
C VAL A 152 25.59 1.89 5.48
N ILE A 153 25.13 0.77 4.91
CA ILE A 153 25.93 -0.07 4.02
C ILE A 153 25.38 -0.05 2.59
N LYS A 154 26.26 0.03 1.59
CA LYS A 154 25.86 -0.14 0.18
C LYS A 154 25.63 -1.62 -0.10
N LEU A 155 24.52 -1.93 -0.77
CA LEU A 155 24.18 -3.30 -1.13
C LEU A 155 24.65 -3.61 -2.55
N ASP A 156 25.42 -4.69 -2.71
CA ASP A 156 25.67 -5.29 -4.01
C ASP A 156 24.70 -6.46 -4.22
N LEU A 157 23.65 -6.22 -5.01
CA LEU A 157 22.60 -7.20 -5.29
C LEU A 157 22.87 -8.01 -6.57
N SER A 158 24.02 -7.81 -7.24
CA SER A 158 24.33 -8.40 -8.54
C SER A 158 24.34 -9.93 -8.57
N ARG A 159 24.50 -10.56 -7.39
CA ARG A 159 24.55 -12.02 -7.22
C ARG A 159 23.21 -12.65 -6.89
N LEU A 160 22.17 -11.86 -6.67
CA LEU A 160 20.82 -12.36 -6.39
C LEU A 160 20.07 -12.59 -7.70
N SER A 161 19.52 -13.79 -7.88
CA SER A 161 18.79 -14.14 -9.10
C SER A 161 17.45 -13.44 -9.22
N GLU A 162 16.78 -13.21 -8.10
CA GLU A 162 15.49 -12.53 -8.00
C GLU A 162 15.49 -11.66 -6.76
N VAL A 163 15.34 -10.34 -6.93
CA VAL A 163 15.26 -9.39 -5.82
C VAL A 163 14.26 -8.30 -6.16
N SER A 164 13.41 -7.96 -5.17
CA SER A 164 12.47 -6.84 -5.25
C SER A 164 12.58 -6.06 -3.95
N VAL A 165 13.11 -4.84 -4.06
CA VAL A 165 13.42 -3.98 -2.93
C VAL A 165 12.96 -2.56 -3.24
N PHE A 166 12.43 -1.86 -2.23
CA PHE A 166 12.02 -0.47 -2.33
C PHE A 166 12.36 0.32 -1.06
N PRO A 167 12.56 1.65 -1.14
CA PRO A 167 12.86 2.46 0.03
C PRO A 167 11.79 2.36 1.12
N GLY A 168 12.21 2.21 2.38
CA GLY A 168 11.34 2.01 3.54
C GLY A 168 10.96 0.56 3.82
N GLN A 169 11.38 -0.39 2.97
CA GLN A 169 11.21 -1.81 3.22
C GLN A 169 12.22 -2.30 4.27
N HIS A 170 11.76 -3.01 5.31
CA HIS A 170 12.68 -3.79 6.14
C HIS A 170 13.13 -5.05 5.41
N PHE A 171 14.42 -5.32 5.48
CA PHE A 171 15.09 -6.34 4.69
C PHE A 171 16.15 -7.04 5.55
N TYR A 172 16.38 -8.33 5.33
CA TYR A 172 17.50 -9.05 5.90
C TYR A 172 18.20 -9.89 4.83
N PHE A 173 19.49 -10.14 5.01
CA PHE A 173 20.29 -10.99 4.14
C PHE A 173 21.35 -11.74 4.95
N SER A 174 21.87 -12.81 4.35
CA SER A 174 23.12 -13.45 4.78
C SER A 174 24.25 -12.89 3.93
N SER A 175 25.27 -12.29 4.57
CA SER A 175 26.49 -11.86 3.90
C SER A 175 27.46 -13.01 3.63
#